data_AF-A0AAW1R7F0-F1
#
_entry.id   AF-A0AAW1R7F0-F1
#
_cell.length_a   1.000
_cell.length_b   1.000
_cell.length_c   1.000
_cell.angle_alpha   90.00
_cell.angle_beta   90.00
_cell.angle_gamma   90.00
#
_symmetry.space_group_name_H-M   'P 1'
#
loop_
_entity.id
_entity.type
_entity.pdbx_description
1 polymer ?
#
loop_
_entity_poly.entity_id
_entity_poly.type
_entity_poly.pdbx_seq_one_letter_code
_entity_poly.pdbx_strand_id
1 'polypeptide(L)'
;MALSPLAFRAGALLGLKRPAQVYALFSEKINQGKNAGLLAWARGAATGCQLAPAAPPEGLEVATFAGGCFWGVELAFQRAPGVVKTTVGYTAGHDPSPTYESVCSGRTGHTEAVQVYYDPKETTYEQLLDTFFQHVDPTTKNRQGGDMGTQYRSGIYYYNDAQKEAIHKAIDAVNEKLQQNAFRRVLGTKVVSEVLPAGDYYIAEDYHQQYLARGGRFGMPQSTEKGATEKIRCYG
;
A
#
# COMPACT_ATOMS: atom_id res chain seq x y z
N MET A 1 -10.08 -74.56 11.70
CA MET A 1 -10.44 -73.22 12.21
C MET A 1 -9.16 -72.59 12.75
N ALA A 2 -8.49 -71.78 11.93
CA ALA A 2 -7.15 -71.27 12.23
C ALA A 2 -7.22 -69.78 12.64
N LEU A 3 -6.48 -69.46 13.70
CA LEU A 3 -6.30 -68.16 14.34
C LEU A 3 -5.66 -67.15 13.37
N SER A 4 -6.13 -65.89 13.42
CA SER A 4 -5.55 -64.76 12.68
C SER A 4 -4.74 -63.84 13.62
N PRO A 5 -3.56 -63.33 13.20
CA PRO A 5 -2.67 -62.52 14.03
C PRO A 5 -2.88 -61.00 13.88
N LEU A 6 -2.24 -60.29 14.82
CA LEU A 6 -2.21 -58.86 15.09
C LEU A 6 -1.80 -57.90 13.93
N ALA A 7 -2.29 -56.66 14.09
CA ALA A 7 -1.65 -55.35 13.85
C ALA A 7 -1.64 -54.72 12.44
N PHE A 8 -2.22 -53.50 12.30
CA PHE A 8 -1.48 -52.22 12.20
C PHE A 8 -2.45 -51.00 12.23
N ARG A 9 -1.96 -49.86 12.74
CA ARG A 9 -2.66 -48.57 12.94
C ARG A 9 -3.00 -47.84 11.64
N ALA A 10 -4.04 -47.00 11.66
CA ALA A 10 -4.06 -45.71 10.96
C ALA A 10 -4.85 -44.68 11.77
N GLY A 11 -4.14 -43.72 12.38
CA GLY A 11 -4.71 -42.54 12.99
C GLY A 11 -4.87 -41.40 11.98
N ALA A 12 -5.89 -40.57 12.23
CA ALA A 12 -6.08 -39.17 11.85
C ALA A 12 -5.52 -38.66 10.50
N LEU A 13 -6.44 -38.32 9.60
CA LEU A 13 -6.24 -37.23 8.62
C LEU A 13 -7.26 -36.13 8.92
N LEU A 14 -6.85 -35.20 9.79
CA LEU A 14 -7.46 -33.88 9.90
C LEU A 14 -7.39 -33.22 8.52
N GLY A 15 -8.57 -32.90 7.96
CA GLY A 15 -8.70 -32.32 6.63
C GLY A 15 -7.98 -30.98 6.51
N LEU A 16 -6.81 -30.99 5.88
CA LEU A 16 -6.14 -29.78 5.39
C LEU A 16 -7.02 -29.15 4.31
N LYS A 17 -7.66 -28.03 4.64
CA LYS A 17 -8.41 -27.22 3.68
C LYS A 17 -7.46 -26.75 2.57
N ARG A 18 -7.88 -26.90 1.31
CA ARG A 18 -7.14 -26.48 0.11
C ARG A 18 -6.79 -24.98 0.21
N PRO A 19 -5.66 -24.50 -0.36
CA PRO A 19 -5.25 -23.10 -0.30
C PRO A 19 -6.38 -22.12 -0.66
N ALA A 20 -7.15 -22.44 -1.73
CA ALA A 20 -8.34 -21.70 -2.19
C ALA A 20 -9.42 -21.47 -1.09
N GLN A 21 -9.58 -22.40 -0.16
CA GLN A 21 -10.55 -22.27 0.94
C GLN A 21 -10.00 -21.45 2.11
N VAL A 22 -8.67 -21.38 2.27
CA VAL A 22 -8.03 -20.43 3.19
C VAL A 22 -8.14 -19.01 2.62
N TYR A 23 -8.02 -18.84 1.29
CA TYR A 23 -8.21 -17.56 0.60
C TYR A 23 -9.59 -16.92 0.86
N ALA A 24 -10.67 -17.69 0.76
CA ALA A 24 -12.03 -17.19 1.01
C ALA A 24 -12.22 -16.74 2.47
N LEU A 25 -11.73 -17.53 3.42
CA LEU A 25 -11.91 -17.27 4.86
C LEU A 25 -11.04 -16.10 5.38
N PHE A 26 -9.88 -15.84 4.77
CA PHE A 26 -9.02 -14.70 5.12
C PHE A 26 -9.54 -13.38 4.53
N SER A 27 -10.06 -13.41 3.29
CA SER A 27 -10.69 -12.25 2.66
C SER A 27 -12.00 -11.85 3.36
N GLU A 28 -12.73 -12.80 3.93
CA GLU A 28 -13.92 -12.50 4.74
C GLU A 28 -13.59 -11.82 6.06
N LYS A 29 -12.52 -12.19 6.76
CA LYS A 29 -12.19 -11.59 8.07
C LYS A 29 -11.64 -10.16 8.00
N ILE A 30 -10.91 -9.79 6.94
CA ILE A 30 -10.47 -8.39 6.73
C ILE A 30 -11.67 -7.49 6.36
N ASN A 31 -12.74 -8.08 5.85
CA ASN A 31 -13.96 -7.39 5.42
C ASN A 31 -15.13 -7.52 6.44
N GLN A 32 -14.88 -7.82 7.72
CA GLN A 32 -15.95 -7.88 8.73
C GLN A 32 -16.13 -6.58 9.54
N GLY A 33 -15.69 -5.45 8.99
CA GLY A 33 -16.04 -4.11 9.48
C GLY A 33 -17.27 -3.54 8.75
N LYS A 34 -17.92 -2.55 9.34
CA LYS A 34 -19.12 -1.84 8.83
C LYS A 34 -19.00 -1.30 7.37
N ASN A 35 -17.80 -1.35 6.77
CA ASN A 35 -17.45 -0.79 5.46
C ASN A 35 -17.13 -1.83 4.38
N ALA A 36 -17.38 -3.13 4.64
CA ALA A 36 -17.06 -4.25 3.73
C ALA A 36 -17.59 -4.11 2.29
N GLY A 37 -18.81 -3.59 2.14
CA GLY A 37 -19.43 -3.35 0.83
C GLY A 37 -19.03 -2.01 0.20
N LEU A 38 -18.60 -1.05 1.02
CA LEU A 38 -18.37 0.34 0.66
C LEU A 38 -17.21 0.52 -0.34
N LEU A 39 -16.28 -0.44 -0.34
CA LEU A 39 -15.05 -0.41 -1.13
C LEU A 39 -14.86 -1.71 -1.94
N ALA A 40 -15.94 -2.39 -2.31
CA ALA A 40 -15.88 -3.61 -3.12
C ALA A 40 -15.24 -3.39 -4.50
N TRP A 41 -15.37 -2.18 -5.06
CA TRP A 41 -14.73 -1.74 -6.31
C TRP A 41 -13.20 -1.65 -6.19
N ALA A 42 -12.68 -1.46 -4.98
CA ALA A 42 -11.25 -1.42 -4.69
C ALA A 42 -10.66 -2.84 -4.50
N ARG A 43 -11.28 -3.86 -5.10
CA ARG A 43 -10.67 -5.19 -5.28
C ARG A 43 -9.87 -5.12 -6.57
N GLY A 44 -8.64 -5.63 -6.58
CA GLY A 44 -7.78 -5.52 -7.76
C GLY A 44 -8.44 -6.13 -8.98
N ALA A 45 -8.24 -5.50 -10.14
CA ALA A 45 -8.84 -5.97 -11.37
C ALA A 45 -8.16 -7.27 -11.84
N ALA A 46 -8.97 -8.22 -12.30
CA ALA A 46 -8.50 -9.54 -12.76
C ALA A 46 -7.76 -9.47 -14.11
N THR A 47 -7.99 -8.39 -14.88
CA THR A 47 -7.40 -8.15 -16.19
C THR A 47 -7.24 -6.64 -16.42
N GLY A 48 -6.05 -6.10 -16.18
CA GLY A 48 -5.71 -4.69 -16.44
C GLY A 48 -6.04 -3.72 -15.30
N CYS A 49 -5.74 -2.44 -15.48
CA CYS A 49 -5.99 -1.43 -14.46
C CYS A 49 -7.43 -0.90 -14.50
N GLN A 50 -8.02 -0.70 -13.33
CA GLN A 50 -9.34 -0.11 -13.18
C GLN A 50 -9.20 1.33 -12.67
N LEU A 51 -9.82 2.30 -13.33
CA LEU A 51 -9.88 3.67 -12.81
C LEU A 51 -10.65 3.68 -11.48
N ALA A 52 -10.06 4.23 -10.44
CA ALA A 52 -10.72 4.41 -9.15
C ALA A 52 -11.81 5.49 -9.25
N PRO A 53 -12.89 5.39 -8.44
CA PRO A 53 -13.89 6.43 -8.33
C PRO A 53 -13.29 7.78 -7.97
N ALA A 54 -13.87 8.85 -8.52
CA ALA A 54 -13.40 10.22 -8.30
C ALA A 54 -13.58 10.71 -6.86
N ALA A 55 -14.53 10.14 -6.11
CA ALA A 55 -14.82 10.53 -4.74
C ALA A 55 -14.73 9.31 -3.81
N PRO A 56 -14.24 9.50 -2.57
CA PRO A 56 -14.30 8.46 -1.56
C PRO A 56 -15.75 8.18 -1.15
N PRO A 57 -16.03 7.01 -0.57
CA PRO A 57 -17.33 6.76 0.00
C PRO A 57 -17.68 7.69 1.17
N GLU A 58 -18.97 7.80 1.47
CA GLU A 58 -19.46 8.65 2.57
C GLU A 58 -18.81 8.30 3.91
N GLY A 59 -18.41 9.35 4.63
CA GLY A 59 -17.77 9.24 5.94
C GLY A 59 -16.28 8.92 5.91
N LEU A 60 -15.69 8.70 4.72
CA LEU A 60 -14.25 8.51 4.55
C LEU A 60 -13.63 9.66 3.74
N GLU A 61 -12.35 9.87 3.98
CA GLU A 61 -11.49 10.71 3.15
C GLU A 61 -10.45 9.87 2.42
N VAL A 62 -9.83 10.46 1.39
CA VAL A 62 -8.83 9.80 0.54
C VAL A 62 -7.54 10.60 0.47
N ALA A 63 -6.41 9.89 0.49
CA ALA A 63 -5.08 10.43 0.29
C ALA A 63 -4.30 9.54 -0.69
N THR A 64 -3.45 10.14 -1.53
CA THR A 64 -2.65 9.38 -2.51
C THR A 64 -1.18 9.74 -2.38
N PHE A 65 -0.34 8.72 -2.17
CA PHE A 65 1.09 8.85 -1.93
C PHE A 65 1.89 7.94 -2.87
N ALA A 66 3.05 8.41 -3.34
CA ALA A 66 4.03 7.66 -4.12
C ALA A 66 5.41 7.77 -3.46
N GLY A 67 6.19 6.71 -3.47
CA GLY A 67 7.42 6.70 -2.67
C GLY A 67 8.36 5.53 -2.86
N GLY A 68 8.40 4.92 -4.05
CA GLY A 68 9.16 3.70 -4.33
C GLY A 68 8.24 2.52 -4.62
N CYS A 69 8.71 1.30 -4.38
CA CYS A 69 7.86 0.12 -4.45
C CYS A 69 6.61 0.27 -3.58
N PHE A 70 5.44 0.31 -4.21
CA PHE A 70 4.17 0.52 -3.52
C PHE A 70 3.81 -0.56 -2.49
N TRP A 71 4.41 -1.75 -2.53
CA TRP A 71 4.08 -2.85 -1.62
C TRP A 71 4.50 -2.55 -0.19
N GLY A 72 5.69 -1.97 -0.02
CA GLY A 72 6.17 -1.55 1.30
C GLY A 72 5.40 -0.35 1.83
N VAL A 73 5.10 0.62 0.96
CA VAL A 73 4.32 1.81 1.30
C VAL A 73 2.88 1.43 1.68
N GLU A 74 2.26 0.50 0.94
CA GLU A 74 0.92 0.01 1.24
C GLU A 74 0.87 -0.62 2.63
N LEU A 75 1.82 -1.51 2.95
CA LEU A 75 1.87 -2.15 4.25
C LEU A 75 2.07 -1.15 5.40
N ALA A 76 2.83 -0.06 5.17
CA ALA A 76 2.96 1.01 6.16
C ALA A 76 1.61 1.67 6.46
N PHE A 77 0.83 2.01 5.43
CA PHE A 77 -0.50 2.58 5.60
C PHE A 77 -1.53 1.58 6.13
N GLN A 78 -1.43 0.30 5.79
CA GLN A 78 -2.28 -0.74 6.37
C GLN A 78 -2.16 -0.80 7.89
N ARG A 79 -0.98 -0.49 8.43
CA ARG A 79 -0.72 -0.44 9.87
C ARG A 79 -1.04 0.91 10.51
N ALA A 80 -1.30 1.95 9.73
CA ALA A 80 -1.64 3.25 10.29
C ALA A 80 -3.04 3.22 10.94
N PRO A 81 -3.19 3.70 12.20
CA PRO A 81 -4.48 3.86 12.85
C PRO A 81 -5.43 4.74 12.01
N GLY A 82 -6.74 4.46 12.08
CA GLY A 82 -7.79 5.16 11.31
C GLY A 82 -7.81 4.90 9.80
N VAL A 83 -6.78 4.25 9.23
CA VAL A 83 -6.84 3.77 7.84
C VAL A 83 -7.82 2.61 7.72
N VAL A 84 -8.84 2.76 6.89
CA VAL A 84 -9.89 1.78 6.67
C VAL A 84 -9.51 0.83 5.52
N LYS A 85 -8.91 1.35 4.46
CA LYS A 85 -8.48 0.55 3.30
C LYS A 85 -7.32 1.18 2.55
N THR A 86 -6.51 0.34 1.94
CA THR A 86 -5.49 0.74 0.97
C THR A 86 -5.72 0.05 -0.37
N THR A 87 -5.28 0.69 -1.45
CA THR A 87 -5.03 0.05 -2.75
C THR A 87 -3.69 0.50 -3.28
N VAL A 88 -3.07 -0.34 -4.11
CA VAL A 88 -1.90 0.02 -4.91
C VAL A 88 -2.29 0.22 -6.37
N GLY A 89 -1.58 1.10 -7.07
CA GLY A 89 -1.96 1.55 -8.39
C GLY A 89 -0.97 2.53 -9.02
N TYR A 90 -1.41 3.16 -10.10
CA TYR A 90 -0.61 4.02 -10.95
C TYR A 90 -1.29 5.39 -11.11
N THR A 91 -0.53 6.47 -11.00
CA THR A 91 -1.07 7.84 -11.15
C THR A 91 0.01 8.80 -11.66
N ALA A 92 -0.34 10.06 -11.90
CA ALA A 92 0.54 11.13 -12.37
C ALA A 92 1.31 10.79 -13.66
N GLY A 93 0.69 10.00 -14.54
CA GLY A 93 1.14 9.67 -15.89
C GLY A 93 0.10 10.09 -16.92
N HIS A 94 0.31 9.68 -18.16
CA HIS A 94 -0.54 10.06 -19.29
C HIS A 94 -1.18 8.86 -20.02
N ASP A 95 -0.86 7.63 -19.64
CA ASP A 95 -1.46 6.44 -20.23
C ASP A 95 -2.85 6.22 -19.59
N PRO A 96 -3.93 6.08 -20.37
CA PRO A 96 -5.28 5.86 -19.81
C PRO A 96 -5.55 4.40 -19.41
N SER A 97 -4.60 3.49 -19.64
CA SER A 97 -4.74 2.05 -19.38
C SER A 97 -3.41 1.39 -18.96
N PRO A 98 -2.69 1.93 -17.95
CA PRO A 98 -1.39 1.40 -17.56
C PRO A 98 -1.48 -0.03 -17.00
N THR A 99 -0.66 -0.94 -17.52
CA THR A 99 -0.32 -2.21 -16.84
C THR A 99 0.98 -2.08 -16.06
N TYR A 100 1.23 -2.98 -15.11
CA TYR A 100 2.51 -3.03 -14.41
C TYR A 100 3.71 -3.01 -15.36
N GLU A 101 3.71 -3.84 -16.41
CA GLU A 101 4.81 -3.92 -17.38
C GLU A 101 5.00 -2.62 -18.16
N SER A 102 3.90 -1.95 -18.52
CA SER A 102 3.95 -0.66 -19.20
C SER A 102 4.58 0.42 -18.30
N VAL A 103 4.22 0.44 -17.02
CA VAL A 103 4.75 1.39 -16.03
C VAL A 103 6.22 1.11 -15.74
N CYS A 104 6.62 -0.16 -15.57
CA CYS A 104 8.02 -0.55 -15.40
C CYS A 104 8.90 -0.16 -16.60
N SER A 105 8.33 -0.03 -17.80
CA SER A 105 9.07 0.47 -18.98
C SER A 105 9.40 1.97 -18.92
N GLY A 106 8.79 2.72 -17.99
CA GLY A 106 8.95 4.16 -17.83
C GLY A 106 8.24 5.03 -18.87
N ARG A 107 7.62 4.42 -19.89
CA ARG A 107 7.01 5.12 -21.04
C ARG A 107 5.66 5.76 -20.76
N THR A 108 4.99 5.40 -19.66
CA THR A 108 3.64 5.88 -19.35
C THR A 108 3.61 7.16 -18.54
N GLY A 109 4.78 7.57 -18.00
CA GLY A 109 4.91 8.69 -17.06
C GLY A 109 4.36 8.40 -15.66
N HIS A 110 3.65 7.29 -15.44
CA HIS A 110 3.07 6.97 -14.14
C HIS A 110 4.13 6.70 -13.08
N THR A 111 3.73 6.88 -11.83
CA THR A 111 4.42 6.33 -10.65
C THR A 111 3.56 5.30 -9.96
N GLU A 112 4.22 4.33 -9.33
CA GLU A 112 3.60 3.48 -8.32
C GLU A 112 3.13 4.34 -7.15
N ALA A 113 1.87 4.16 -6.77
CA ALA A 113 1.21 4.93 -5.73
C ALA A 113 0.25 4.07 -4.90
N VAL A 114 0.05 4.50 -3.66
CA VAL A 114 -0.91 3.97 -2.71
C VAL A 114 -2.03 4.98 -2.54
N GLN A 115 -3.26 4.53 -2.73
CA GLN A 115 -4.44 5.29 -2.34
C GLN A 115 -4.94 4.77 -0.99
N VAL A 116 -5.16 5.69 -0.06
CA VAL A 116 -5.45 5.43 1.35
C VAL A 116 -6.80 6.02 1.67
N TYR A 117 -7.73 5.17 2.10
CA TYR A 117 -9.05 5.56 2.60
C TYR A 117 -9.02 5.53 4.12
N TYR A 118 -9.35 6.65 4.76
CA TYR A 118 -9.27 6.80 6.21
C TYR A 118 -10.53 7.43 6.80
N ASP A 119 -10.83 7.10 8.06
CA ASP A 119 -11.88 7.77 8.83
C ASP A 119 -11.28 9.03 9.48
N PRO A 120 -11.72 10.24 9.10
CA PRO A 120 -11.21 11.49 9.66
C PRO A 120 -11.52 11.66 11.16
N LYS A 121 -12.38 10.81 11.75
CA LYS A 121 -12.65 10.77 13.20
C LYS A 121 -11.60 9.96 13.97
N GLU A 122 -10.86 9.08 13.30
CA GLU A 122 -9.85 8.21 13.93
C GLU A 122 -8.42 8.62 13.61
N THR A 123 -8.19 9.27 12.47
CA THR A 123 -6.86 9.74 12.04
C THR A 123 -6.95 11.02 11.22
N THR A 124 -5.87 11.79 11.14
CA THR A 124 -5.80 13.01 10.34
C THR A 124 -4.86 12.85 9.15
N TYR A 125 -5.02 13.74 8.15
CA TYR A 125 -4.13 13.77 6.99
C TYR A 125 -2.66 14.02 7.39
N GLU A 126 -2.42 14.83 8.42
CA GLU A 126 -1.08 15.06 8.98
C GLU A 126 -0.45 13.78 9.55
N GLN A 127 -1.24 12.94 10.22
CA GLN A 127 -0.75 11.65 10.72
C GLN A 127 -0.42 10.67 9.58
N LEU A 128 -1.13 10.77 8.45
CA LEU A 128 -0.78 10.03 7.23
C LEU A 128 0.52 10.57 6.60
N LEU A 129 0.73 11.90 6.60
CA LEU A 129 2.00 12.51 6.17
C LEU A 129 3.17 12.07 7.05
N ASP A 130 2.98 12.00 8.38
CA ASP A 130 4.00 11.46 9.29
C ASP A 130 4.34 10.01 8.94
N THR A 131 3.31 9.18 8.70
CA THR A 131 3.49 7.79 8.24
C THR A 131 4.30 7.73 6.94
N PHE A 132 3.99 8.60 5.97
CA PHE A 132 4.69 8.69 4.70
C PHE A 132 6.18 9.03 4.89
N PHE A 133 6.51 10.13 5.59
CA PHE A 133 7.90 10.58 5.75
C PHE A 133 8.75 9.63 6.62
N GLN A 134 8.11 8.86 7.52
CA GLN A 134 8.79 7.79 8.26
C GLN A 134 9.28 6.64 7.35
N HIS A 135 8.57 6.35 6.26
CA HIS A 135 8.82 5.17 5.43
C HIS A 135 9.44 5.48 4.06
N VAL A 136 9.21 6.67 3.51
CA VAL A 136 9.67 7.11 2.18
C VAL A 136 10.81 8.10 2.33
N ASP A 137 11.96 7.85 1.70
CA ASP A 137 13.00 8.88 1.57
C ASP A 137 12.50 9.96 0.60
N PRO A 138 12.21 11.18 1.07
CA PRO A 138 11.64 12.23 0.23
C PRO A 138 12.71 13.07 -0.49
N THR A 139 13.99 12.71 -0.35
CA THR A 139 15.13 13.52 -0.81
C THR A 139 15.74 13.00 -2.12
N THR A 140 15.21 11.91 -2.66
CA THR A 140 15.67 11.30 -3.90
C THR A 140 14.64 11.44 -5.02
N LYS A 141 15.07 12.05 -6.12
CA LYS A 141 14.26 12.16 -7.34
C LYS A 141 14.31 10.84 -8.13
N ASN A 142 13.16 10.34 -8.58
CA ASN A 142 13.04 9.14 -9.42
C ASN A 142 13.77 7.92 -8.85
N ARG A 143 13.78 7.79 -7.53
CA ARG A 143 14.48 6.72 -6.82
C ARG A 143 13.93 6.56 -5.41
N GLN A 144 13.84 5.32 -4.96
CA GLN A 144 13.70 4.96 -3.56
C GLN A 144 14.63 3.80 -3.23
N GLY A 145 15.62 4.01 -2.37
CA GLY A 145 16.59 2.97 -2.03
C GLY A 145 17.30 2.39 -3.27
N GLY A 146 17.06 1.11 -3.55
CA GLY A 146 17.58 0.40 -4.75
C GLY A 146 16.69 0.54 -5.99
N ASP A 147 15.44 0.97 -5.83
CA ASP A 147 14.48 1.10 -6.92
C ASP A 147 14.73 2.42 -7.66
N MET A 148 15.11 2.34 -8.94
CA MET A 148 15.47 3.50 -9.76
C MET A 148 14.56 3.60 -10.98
N GLY A 149 14.04 4.79 -11.23
CA GLY A 149 13.11 5.06 -12.33
C GLY A 149 12.05 6.09 -11.97
N THR A 150 11.46 6.72 -12.98
CA THR A 150 10.36 7.69 -12.80
C THR A 150 9.17 7.06 -12.11
N GLN A 151 8.97 5.75 -12.26
CA GLN A 151 7.91 4.99 -11.62
C GLN A 151 8.06 4.83 -10.11
N TYR A 152 9.23 5.17 -9.55
CA TYR A 152 9.56 5.05 -8.13
C TYR A 152 9.82 6.39 -7.46
N ARG A 153 9.43 7.50 -8.11
CA ARG A 153 9.59 8.84 -7.56
C ARG A 153 8.71 9.03 -6.31
N SER A 154 9.13 9.94 -5.43
CA SER A 154 8.31 10.34 -4.30
C SER A 154 7.33 11.43 -4.73
N GLY A 155 6.06 11.29 -4.33
CA GLY A 155 5.00 12.22 -4.67
C GLY A 155 3.83 12.18 -3.72
N ILE A 156 3.18 13.33 -3.54
CA ILE A 156 2.02 13.48 -2.69
C ILE A 156 0.94 14.22 -3.48
N TYR A 157 -0.22 13.56 -3.64
CA TYR A 157 -1.28 14.05 -4.51
C TYR A 157 -2.50 14.45 -3.70
N TYR A 158 -2.85 15.75 -3.75
CA TYR A 158 -3.88 16.34 -2.89
C TYR A 158 -5.24 16.41 -3.58
N TYR A 159 -6.30 16.17 -2.81
CA TYR A 159 -7.69 16.23 -3.27
C TYR A 159 -8.37 17.56 -2.97
N ASN A 160 -7.81 18.39 -2.08
CA ASN A 160 -8.34 19.69 -1.70
C ASN A 160 -7.23 20.62 -1.17
N ASP A 161 -7.57 21.89 -0.96
CA ASP A 161 -6.62 22.91 -0.49
C ASP A 161 -6.11 22.63 0.94
N ALA A 162 -6.94 22.05 1.81
CA ALA A 162 -6.51 21.71 3.16
C ALA A 162 -5.38 20.66 3.16
N GLN A 163 -5.49 19.62 2.32
CA GLN A 163 -4.42 18.65 2.10
C GLN A 163 -3.18 19.33 1.53
N LYS A 164 -3.33 20.21 0.53
CA LYS A 164 -2.20 20.94 -0.06
C LYS A 164 -1.43 21.76 0.98
N GLU A 165 -2.13 22.51 1.82
CA GLU A 165 -1.52 23.29 2.89
C GLU A 165 -0.81 22.40 3.91
N ALA A 166 -1.43 21.28 4.31
CA ALA A 166 -0.83 20.31 5.23
C ALA A 166 0.45 19.70 4.64
N ILE A 167 0.48 19.38 3.34
CA ILE A 167 1.69 18.90 2.65
C ILE A 167 2.82 19.91 2.77
N HIS A 168 2.56 21.17 2.45
CA HIS A 168 3.61 22.21 2.50
C HIS A 168 4.15 22.39 3.92
N LYS A 169 3.29 22.43 4.94
CA LYS A 169 3.71 22.49 6.35
C LYS A 169 4.57 21.29 6.75
N ALA A 170 4.18 20.07 6.34
CA ALA A 170 4.96 18.87 6.64
C ALA A 170 6.31 18.86 5.92
N ILE A 171 6.37 19.31 4.67
CA ILE A 171 7.62 19.46 3.92
C ILE A 171 8.55 20.47 4.60
N ASP A 172 8.05 21.61 5.05
CA ASP A 172 8.83 22.62 5.76
C ASP A 172 9.40 22.05 7.06
N ALA A 173 8.58 21.34 7.84
CA ALA A 173 9.03 20.68 9.07
C ALA A 173 10.08 19.58 8.82
N VAL A 174 9.96 18.82 7.73
CA VAL A 174 10.98 17.82 7.34
C VAL A 174 12.27 18.50 6.90
N ASN A 175 12.18 19.57 6.12
CA ASN A 175 13.35 20.34 5.68
C ASN A 175 14.09 20.98 6.86
N GLU A 176 13.38 21.49 7.86
CA GLU A 176 13.99 22.00 9.10
C GLU A 176 14.74 20.88 9.83
N LYS A 177 14.12 19.71 10.00
CA LYS A 177 14.77 18.54 10.62
C LYS A 177 16.00 18.07 9.82
N LEU A 178 15.95 18.12 8.49
CA LEU A 178 17.10 17.78 7.63
C LEU A 178 18.26 18.75 7.85
N GLN A 179 18.00 20.06 7.93
CA GLN A 179 19.02 21.07 8.21
C GLN A 179 19.67 20.91 9.58
N GLN A 180 18.88 20.50 10.58
CA GLN A 180 19.34 20.24 11.94
C GLN A 180 20.02 18.87 12.10
N ASN A 181 20.10 18.05 11.05
CA ASN A 181 20.49 16.63 11.12
C ASN A 181 19.66 15.82 12.16
N ALA A 182 18.42 16.25 12.40
CA ALA A 182 17.47 15.64 13.34
C ALA A 182 16.44 14.75 12.64
N PHE A 183 16.51 14.63 11.31
CA PHE A 183 15.72 13.67 10.55
C PHE A 183 16.38 12.27 10.55
N ARG A 184 15.61 11.24 10.20
CA ARG A 184 16.17 9.90 9.97
C ARG A 184 17.19 9.92 8.84
N ARG A 185 18.04 8.89 8.77
CA ARG A 185 19.00 8.75 7.68
C ARG A 185 18.29 8.69 6.33
N VAL A 186 18.67 9.60 5.44
CA VAL A 186 18.24 9.75 4.05
C VAL A 186 19.46 10.08 3.18
N LEU A 187 19.28 10.08 1.85
CA LEU A 187 20.38 10.28 0.90
C LEU A 187 20.68 11.75 0.58
N GLY A 188 19.68 12.63 0.65
CA GLY A 188 19.79 14.05 0.32
C GLY A 188 19.55 14.97 1.51
N THR A 189 19.59 16.28 1.24
CA THR A 189 19.51 17.34 2.27
C THR A 189 18.25 18.19 2.19
N LYS A 190 17.38 17.92 1.21
CA LYS A 190 16.13 18.65 1.00
C LYS A 190 15.08 17.72 0.41
N VAL A 191 13.82 17.92 0.79
CA VAL A 191 12.67 17.26 0.16
C VAL A 191 12.57 17.67 -1.31
N VAL A 192 12.42 16.66 -2.18
CA VAL A 192 12.24 16.79 -3.64
C VAL A 192 10.98 16.07 -4.14
N SER A 193 10.12 15.60 -3.22
CA SER A 193 8.85 14.98 -3.56
C SER A 193 7.97 15.91 -4.38
N GLU A 194 7.33 15.38 -5.42
CA GLU A 194 6.34 16.16 -6.18
C GLU A 194 5.08 16.41 -5.34
N VAL A 195 4.46 17.57 -5.56
CA VAL A 195 3.20 17.95 -4.92
C VAL A 195 2.26 18.45 -6.01
N LEU A 196 1.27 17.65 -6.36
CA LEU A 196 0.35 17.92 -7.46
C LEU A 196 -1.10 17.64 -7.04
N PRO A 197 -2.10 18.25 -7.70
CA PRO A 197 -3.49 17.80 -7.53
C PRO A 197 -3.61 16.32 -7.87
N ALA A 198 -4.45 15.59 -7.13
CA ALA A 198 -4.80 14.23 -7.45
C ALA A 198 -5.55 14.18 -8.80
N GLY A 199 -4.99 13.44 -9.75
CA GLY A 199 -5.62 13.13 -11.03
C GLY A 199 -6.17 11.70 -11.04
N ASP A 200 -6.22 11.12 -12.24
CA ASP A 200 -6.63 9.73 -12.42
C ASP A 200 -5.74 8.76 -11.64
N TYR A 201 -6.37 7.81 -10.97
CA TYR A 201 -5.71 6.73 -10.26
C TYR A 201 -6.18 5.39 -10.81
N TYR A 202 -5.23 4.63 -11.34
CA TYR A 202 -5.48 3.34 -11.97
C TYR A 202 -5.09 2.24 -10.99
N ILE A 203 -6.06 1.53 -10.44
CA ILE A 203 -5.87 0.40 -9.52
C ILE A 203 -5.05 -0.67 -10.23
N ALA A 204 -3.94 -1.11 -9.62
CA ALA A 204 -3.10 -2.17 -10.16
C ALA A 204 -3.78 -3.54 -10.06
N GLU A 205 -3.22 -4.52 -10.77
CA GLU A 205 -3.68 -5.89 -10.83
C GLU A 205 -3.79 -6.54 -9.43
N ASP A 206 -4.71 -7.50 -9.27
CA ASP A 206 -4.99 -8.14 -7.97
C ASP A 206 -3.75 -8.71 -7.26
N TYR A 207 -2.79 -9.24 -8.03
CA TYR A 207 -1.60 -9.85 -7.45
C TYR A 207 -0.67 -8.81 -6.77
N HIS A 208 -0.81 -7.52 -7.06
CA HIS A 208 -0.11 -6.46 -6.35
C HIS A 208 -0.81 -6.04 -5.05
N GLN A 209 -2.12 -6.24 -4.96
CA GLN A 209 -2.91 -5.78 -3.82
C GLN A 209 -2.57 -6.59 -2.56
N GLN A 210 -2.23 -5.88 -1.48
CA GLN A 210 -1.89 -6.47 -0.19
C GLN A 210 -0.74 -7.50 -0.30
N TYR A 211 0.18 -7.31 -1.25
CA TYR A 211 1.18 -8.31 -1.63
C TYR A 211 1.99 -8.85 -0.43
N LEU A 212 2.49 -7.96 0.44
CA LEU A 212 3.28 -8.36 1.61
C LEU A 212 2.45 -9.00 2.72
N ALA A 213 1.20 -8.59 2.89
CA ALA A 213 0.25 -9.22 3.81
C ALA A 213 -0.14 -10.63 3.34
N ARG A 214 -0.09 -10.89 2.04
CA ARG A 214 -0.34 -12.21 1.41
C ARG A 214 0.88 -13.13 1.38
N GLY A 215 2.02 -12.67 1.91
CA GLY A 215 3.26 -13.46 1.99
C GLY A 215 4.40 -12.96 1.12
N GLY A 216 4.12 -12.07 0.18
CA GLY A 216 5.09 -11.51 -0.76
C GLY A 216 5.95 -12.58 -1.44
N ARG A 217 7.18 -12.19 -1.79
CA ARG A 217 8.13 -13.07 -2.49
C ARG A 217 8.51 -14.33 -1.69
N PHE A 218 8.53 -14.23 -0.37
CA PHE A 218 9.05 -15.27 0.52
C PHE A 218 7.96 -16.19 1.08
N GLY A 219 6.69 -15.98 0.73
CA GLY A 219 5.56 -16.75 1.26
C GLY A 219 5.36 -16.57 2.78
N MET A 220 5.87 -15.47 3.35
CA MET A 220 5.85 -15.18 4.79
C MET A 220 5.04 -13.90 5.05
N PRO A 221 3.75 -14.02 5.39
CA PRO A 221 2.86 -12.88 5.61
C PRO A 221 3.41 -11.90 6.64
N GLN A 222 3.28 -10.61 6.36
CA GLN A 222 3.60 -9.55 7.31
C GLN A 222 2.31 -9.00 7.92
N SER A 223 2.32 -8.81 9.24
CA SER A 223 1.15 -8.31 9.98
C SER A 223 0.70 -6.95 9.45
N THR A 224 -0.61 -6.77 9.32
CA THR A 224 -1.29 -5.51 9.01
C THR A 224 -1.95 -4.89 10.25
N GLU A 225 -1.67 -5.42 11.43
CA GLU A 225 -2.20 -4.91 12.69
C GLU A 225 -1.88 -3.43 12.87
N LYS A 226 -2.86 -2.67 13.35
CA LYS A 226 -2.72 -1.23 13.55
C LYS A 226 -1.65 -0.95 14.61
N GLY A 227 -0.69 -0.09 14.28
CA GLY A 227 0.44 0.24 15.15
C GLY A 227 1.58 -0.78 15.12
N ALA A 228 1.54 -1.82 14.27
CA ALA A 228 2.66 -2.77 14.17
C ALA A 228 3.96 -2.08 13.73
N THR A 229 5.02 -2.20 14.53
CA THR A 229 6.33 -1.53 14.31
C THR A 229 7.40 -2.45 13.70
N GLU A 230 7.06 -3.71 13.46
CA GLU A 230 7.95 -4.70 12.84
C GLU A 230 8.53 -4.17 11.52
N LYS A 231 9.84 -4.34 11.28
CA LYS A 231 10.46 -3.89 10.03
C LYS A 231 9.76 -4.51 8.82
N ILE A 232 9.33 -3.66 7.89
CA ILE A 232 8.75 -4.07 6.60
C ILE A 232 9.85 -4.65 5.71
N ARG A 233 9.64 -5.87 5.23
CA ARG A 233 10.54 -6.62 4.34
C ARG A 233 9.92 -6.70 2.95
N CYS A 234 10.36 -5.83 2.04
CA CYS A 234 9.81 -5.81 0.68
C CYS A 234 10.57 -6.76 -0.27
N TYR A 235 11.90 -6.60 -0.36
CA TYR A 235 12.76 -7.39 -1.25
C TYR A 235 13.80 -8.27 -0.53
N GLY A 236 13.88 -8.17 0.80
CA GLY A 236 14.89 -8.81 1.66
C GLY A 236 15.22 -7.94 2.85
#